data_AF-A0A1J4KCB7-F1
#
_entry.id   AF-A0A1J4KCB7-F1
#
_cell.length_a   1.000
_cell.length_b   1.000
_cell.length_c   1.000
_cell.angle_alpha   90.00
_cell.angle_beta   90.00
_cell.angle_gamma   90.00
#
_symmetry.space_group_name_H-M   'P 1'
#
loop_
_entity.id
_entity.type
_entity.pdbx_description
1 polymer ?
#
loop_
_entity_poly.entity_id
_entity_poly.type
_entity_poly.pdbx_seq_one_letter_code
_entity_poly.pdbx_strand_id
1 'polypeptide(L)'
;MNLFKNFIIICKFIFTPQKKFYDLFRNAIKFSQLLKKIMDDFPAASIEEAFGNLGSLDPAVQTLANRYIIEWTNSPNFLSSCLGIIQNSCNLPIRHAASITLAGTIIDQWNSIRSLELHFAIRMYFLQQVLNNPSLPLILKGPFIRIVVIIALYDFPQKWDSFLVDLLFIPPSSPAFLNAMAIIGQFVEEIETCTYLTSDRLLQLEFLLLSFHDLLLPLIHNLINEMSTAPIGLKIMNGIFKWGNISDVLTPSIFNTLLTKCLNNDLTYIDALKCLSFALFDRNDVAPIFEKIAPPLITTLASLQNYESHKIDFIIKFLKKYICLIELYLFAPVIPDSPQKIIELKATIFKTKQGTTSLDLTDIQTKSIPEVRHLYEITLMQQPDELYLDDFWQMWRDLSRRLFMATRGEKDHSASLLLIQPLLPIIFMKLTEYLPSCMEAGRMSNVDAQIFFEYFIRSFPQETMAFISSANLTPALVYLVGLLKQNEITNQYVNLFASRLLEANVPDDFFNAMLFTFSKMANILLPVYFAKLMDICSQSLASNEESIQINAA
;
A
#
# COMPACT_ATOMS: atom_id res chain seq x y z
N MET A 1 28.07 20.89 17.58
CA MET A 1 27.32 22.00 18.24
C MET A 1 25.83 21.70 18.44
N ASN A 2 25.14 20.98 17.53
CA ASN A 2 23.72 20.60 17.71
C ASN A 2 23.48 19.53 18.80
N LEU A 3 24.41 18.57 18.99
CA LEU A 3 24.34 17.58 20.07
C LEU A 3 24.38 18.21 21.49
N PHE A 4 25.07 19.34 21.65
CA PHE A 4 25.19 20.01 22.95
C PHE A 4 23.92 20.81 23.32
N LYS A 5 23.17 21.31 22.32
CA LYS A 5 21.86 21.93 22.55
C LYS A 5 20.80 20.89 22.94
N ASN A 6 20.81 19.72 22.30
CA ASN A 6 19.90 18.62 22.66
C ASN A 6 20.22 18.07 24.06
N PHE A 7 21.50 18.01 24.45
CA PHE A 7 21.91 17.62 25.80
C PHE A 7 21.46 18.61 26.89
N ILE A 8 21.53 19.92 26.62
CA ILE A 8 21.05 20.96 27.57
C ILE A 8 19.52 20.91 27.75
N ILE A 9 18.78 20.58 26.70
CA ILE A 9 17.32 20.36 26.80
C ILE A 9 17.08 19.15 27.71
N ILE A 10 17.71 18.01 27.44
CA ILE A 10 17.56 16.78 28.23
C ILE A 10 17.95 16.98 29.71
N CYS A 11 19.04 17.69 30.01
CA CYS A 11 19.48 17.93 31.39
C CYS A 11 18.58 18.90 32.19
N LYS A 12 17.85 19.81 31.51
CA LYS A 12 16.87 20.68 32.17
C LYS A 12 15.60 19.92 32.61
N PHE A 13 15.30 18.79 31.96
CA PHE A 13 14.08 18.01 32.21
C PHE A 13 14.18 17.02 33.38
N ILE A 14 15.39 16.58 33.77
CA ILE A 14 15.59 15.55 34.80
C ILE A 14 15.26 16.04 36.23
N PHE A 15 15.12 17.36 36.47
CA PHE A 15 15.02 17.92 37.83
C PHE A 15 13.72 18.63 38.22
N THR A 16 12.58 18.41 37.54
CA THR A 16 11.32 19.04 38.00
C THR A 16 10.04 18.19 37.87
N PRO A 17 9.71 17.34 38.87
CA PRO A 17 8.34 16.88 39.01
C PRO A 17 7.84 16.97 40.46
N GLN A 18 6.94 17.92 40.74
CA GLN A 18 5.87 17.79 41.76
C GLN A 18 4.98 19.05 41.84
N LYS A 19 5.53 20.25 41.58
CA LYS A 19 4.77 21.51 41.73
C LYS A 19 3.75 21.77 40.62
N LYS A 20 4.07 21.42 39.35
CA LYS A 20 3.16 21.58 38.20
C LYS A 20 1.88 20.74 38.31
N PHE A 21 1.92 19.60 38.99
CA PHE A 21 0.77 18.70 39.12
C PHE A 21 -0.29 19.23 40.11
N TYR A 22 0.13 19.98 41.13
CA TYR A 22 -0.77 20.57 42.12
C TYR A 22 -1.50 21.81 41.58
N ASP A 23 -0.82 22.61 40.76
CA ASP A 23 -1.42 23.76 40.07
C ASP A 23 -2.44 23.32 39.00
N LEU A 24 -2.23 22.15 38.37
CA LEU A 24 -3.16 21.52 37.44
C LEU A 24 -4.52 21.20 38.08
N PHE A 25 -4.54 20.70 39.31
CA PHE A 25 -5.79 20.32 39.99
C PHE A 25 -6.59 21.55 40.46
N ARG A 26 -5.90 22.62 40.89
CA ARG A 26 -6.54 23.86 41.36
C ARG A 26 -7.22 24.64 40.22
N ASN A 27 -6.66 24.60 39.01
CA ASN A 27 -7.22 25.27 37.84
C ASN A 27 -8.45 24.54 37.28
N ALA A 28 -8.51 23.20 37.39
CA ALA A 28 -9.68 22.42 36.97
C ALA A 28 -10.97 22.79 37.74
N ILE A 29 -10.85 23.08 39.04
CA ILE A 29 -12.00 23.46 39.89
C ILE A 29 -12.51 24.87 39.58
N LYS A 30 -11.63 25.83 39.26
CA LYS A 30 -12.06 27.19 38.86
C LYS A 30 -12.71 27.20 37.49
N PHE A 31 -12.26 26.34 36.58
CA PHE A 31 -12.79 26.24 35.23
C PHE A 31 -14.24 25.69 35.22
N SER A 32 -14.58 24.74 36.10
CA SER A 32 -15.96 24.23 36.21
C SER A 32 -16.98 25.29 36.65
N GLN A 33 -16.55 26.28 37.46
CA GLN A 33 -17.37 27.41 37.86
C GLN A 33 -17.59 28.43 36.73
N LEU A 34 -16.61 28.58 35.83
CA LEU A 34 -16.70 29.46 34.66
C LEU A 34 -17.67 28.92 33.60
N LEU A 35 -17.66 27.59 33.38
CA LEU A 35 -18.57 26.92 32.45
C LEU A 35 -20.06 27.12 32.79
N LYS A 36 -20.39 27.26 34.08
CA LYS A 36 -21.76 27.38 34.57
C LYS A 36 -22.40 28.75 34.29
N LYS A 37 -21.62 29.77 33.89
CA LYS A 37 -22.07 31.15 33.68
C LYS A 37 -22.30 31.51 32.19
N ILE A 38 -22.01 30.59 31.26
CA ILE A 38 -21.89 30.89 29.82
C ILE A 38 -23.04 30.28 28.97
N MET A 39 -24.02 29.61 29.59
CA MET A 39 -25.00 28.75 28.88
C MET A 39 -26.34 29.39 28.45
N ASP A 40 -26.45 30.71 28.35
CA ASP A 40 -27.77 31.36 28.22
C ASP A 40 -28.37 31.30 26.78
N ASP A 41 -27.56 31.17 25.73
CA ASP A 41 -28.06 31.19 24.33
C ASP A 41 -28.32 29.79 23.74
N PHE A 42 -27.57 28.76 24.17
CA PHE A 42 -27.69 27.39 23.68
C PHE A 42 -27.68 26.40 24.85
N PRO A 43 -28.86 26.03 25.40
CA PRO A 43 -28.96 25.08 26.49
C PRO A 43 -28.42 23.70 26.10
N ALA A 44 -27.71 23.03 27.01
CA ALA A 44 -27.14 21.69 26.74
C ALA A 44 -28.22 20.68 26.30
N ALA A 45 -29.40 20.69 26.93
CA ALA A 45 -30.50 19.80 26.57
C ALA A 45 -30.95 19.98 25.11
N SER A 46 -31.02 21.22 24.62
CA SER A 46 -31.40 21.52 23.23
C SER A 46 -30.32 21.11 22.23
N ILE A 47 -29.04 21.23 22.60
CA ILE A 47 -27.94 20.74 21.76
C ILE A 47 -27.94 19.21 21.72
N GLU A 48 -28.18 18.55 22.86
CA GLU A 48 -28.30 17.09 22.94
C GLU A 48 -29.47 16.58 22.09
N GLU A 49 -30.62 17.24 22.18
CA GLU A 49 -31.79 16.95 21.35
C GLU A 49 -31.48 17.13 19.86
N ALA A 50 -30.81 18.23 19.48
CA ALA A 50 -30.40 18.47 18.11
C ALA A 50 -29.48 17.35 17.58
N PHE A 51 -28.48 16.92 18.35
CA PHE A 51 -27.64 15.79 17.97
C PHE A 51 -28.43 14.48 17.84
N GLY A 52 -29.39 14.22 18.74
CA GLY A 52 -30.29 13.07 18.63
C GLY A 52 -31.13 13.10 17.35
N ASN A 53 -31.60 14.29 16.96
CA ASN A 53 -32.44 14.50 15.80
C ASN A 53 -31.70 14.43 14.45
N LEU A 54 -30.36 14.37 14.43
CA LEU A 54 -29.59 14.13 13.19
C LEU A 54 -29.87 12.76 12.57
N GLY A 55 -30.26 11.78 13.39
CA GLY A 55 -30.66 10.44 12.94
C GLY A 55 -32.14 10.29 12.62
N SER A 56 -32.92 11.37 12.63
CA SER A 56 -34.36 11.32 12.34
C SER A 56 -34.65 10.85 10.91
N LEU A 57 -35.70 10.07 10.74
CA LEU A 57 -36.22 9.68 9.42
C LEU A 57 -36.96 10.84 8.72
N ASP A 58 -37.33 11.89 9.45
CA ASP A 58 -37.95 13.08 8.91
C ASP A 58 -36.88 14.08 8.45
N PRO A 59 -36.77 14.36 7.13
CA PRO A 59 -35.78 15.30 6.59
C PRO A 59 -35.92 16.72 7.13
N ALA A 60 -37.13 17.15 7.50
CA ALA A 60 -37.36 18.49 8.04
C ALA A 60 -36.75 18.62 9.44
N VAL A 61 -36.96 17.62 10.30
CA VAL A 61 -36.37 17.55 11.65
C VAL A 61 -34.84 17.48 11.55
N GLN A 62 -34.31 16.65 10.65
CA GLN A 62 -32.86 16.56 10.42
C GLN A 62 -32.27 17.90 9.94
N THR A 63 -32.96 18.60 9.03
CA THR A 63 -32.53 19.92 8.52
C THR A 63 -32.52 20.98 9.64
N LEU A 64 -33.55 21.01 10.48
CA LEU A 64 -33.63 21.92 11.61
C LEU A 64 -32.53 21.65 12.64
N ALA A 65 -32.27 20.38 12.95
CA ALA A 65 -31.19 19.96 13.84
C ALA A 65 -29.82 20.38 13.30
N ASN A 66 -29.56 20.13 12.01
CA ASN A 66 -28.32 20.56 11.34
C ASN A 66 -28.14 22.08 11.43
N ARG A 67 -29.18 22.87 11.11
CA ARG A 67 -29.12 24.32 11.21
C ARG A 67 -28.81 24.79 12.63
N TYR A 68 -29.46 24.21 13.63
CA TYR A 68 -29.23 24.56 15.03
C TYR A 68 -27.79 24.26 15.47
N ILE A 69 -27.24 23.10 15.07
CA ILE A 69 -25.85 22.74 15.35
C ILE A 69 -24.89 23.73 14.67
N ILE A 70 -25.14 24.13 13.42
CA ILE A 70 -24.31 25.12 12.71
C ILE A 70 -24.36 26.49 13.40
N GLU A 71 -25.55 26.95 13.82
CA GLU A 71 -25.69 28.20 14.59
C GLU A 71 -24.91 28.13 15.90
N TRP A 72 -24.99 26.99 16.59
CA TRP A 72 -24.24 26.74 17.81
C TRP A 72 -22.72 26.71 17.60
N THR A 73 -22.21 26.05 16.55
CA THR A 73 -20.76 26.00 16.26
C THR A 73 -20.17 27.37 15.93
N ASN A 74 -20.98 28.28 15.37
CA ASN A 74 -20.57 29.65 15.09
C ASN A 74 -20.69 30.59 16.29
N SER A 75 -21.25 30.14 17.41
CA SER A 75 -21.41 30.95 18.61
C SER A 75 -20.07 31.20 19.32
N PRO A 76 -19.85 32.38 19.94
CA PRO A 76 -18.61 32.69 20.67
C PRO A 76 -18.36 31.78 21.88
N ASN A 77 -19.43 31.14 22.38
CA ASN A 77 -19.43 30.27 23.55
C ASN A 77 -19.35 28.77 23.19
N PHE A 78 -19.19 28.44 21.90
CA PHE A 78 -19.18 27.07 21.40
C PHE A 78 -18.17 26.19 22.15
N LEU A 79 -16.89 26.58 22.21
CA LEU A 79 -15.84 25.75 22.79
C LEU A 79 -16.10 25.38 24.24
N SER A 80 -16.56 26.35 25.04
CA SER A 80 -16.94 26.13 26.44
C SER A 80 -18.17 25.23 26.58
N SER A 81 -19.24 25.50 25.83
CA SER A 81 -20.48 24.72 25.91
C SER A 81 -20.29 23.29 25.39
N CYS A 82 -19.53 23.12 24.30
CA CYS A 82 -19.18 21.82 23.72
C CYS A 82 -18.34 20.99 24.69
N LEU A 83 -17.34 21.58 25.33
CA LEU A 83 -16.57 20.90 26.38
C LEU A 83 -17.48 20.49 27.56
N GLY A 84 -18.45 21.34 27.92
CA GLY A 84 -19.47 21.03 28.92
C GLY A 84 -20.32 19.81 28.54
N ILE A 85 -20.76 19.68 27.29
CA ILE A 85 -21.49 18.50 26.79
C ILE A 85 -20.62 17.25 26.84
N ILE A 86 -19.39 17.33 26.35
CA ILE A 86 -18.44 16.20 26.35
C ILE A 86 -18.16 15.71 27.77
N GLN A 87 -18.13 16.61 28.75
CA GLN A 87 -17.88 16.28 30.15
C GLN A 87 -19.10 15.70 30.88
N ASN A 88 -20.29 16.26 30.64
CA ASN A 88 -21.44 16.05 31.52
C ASN A 88 -22.57 15.22 30.90
N SER A 89 -22.60 15.06 29.57
CA SER A 89 -23.66 14.29 28.92
C SER A 89 -23.57 12.82 29.32
N CYS A 90 -24.73 12.20 29.57
CA CYS A 90 -24.82 10.76 29.80
C CYS A 90 -24.88 9.96 28.48
N ASN A 91 -25.10 10.63 27.35
CA ASN A 91 -25.31 10.00 26.05
C ASN A 91 -23.98 9.91 25.26
N LEU A 92 -23.42 8.70 25.16
CA LEU A 92 -22.12 8.47 24.51
C LEU A 92 -22.09 8.88 23.03
N PRO A 93 -23.10 8.54 22.19
CA PRO A 93 -23.21 9.08 20.83
C PRO A 93 -23.14 10.61 20.75
N ILE A 94 -23.79 11.33 21.67
CA ILE A 94 -23.76 12.80 21.66
C ILE A 94 -22.37 13.32 22.03
N ARG A 95 -21.73 12.74 23.06
CA ARG A 95 -20.34 13.08 23.40
C ARG A 95 -19.39 12.84 22.23
N HIS A 96 -19.59 11.74 21.50
CA HIS A 96 -18.82 11.41 20.31
C HIS A 96 -19.00 12.46 19.20
N ALA A 97 -20.25 12.79 18.86
CA ALA A 97 -20.57 13.80 17.85
C ALA A 97 -20.05 15.19 18.23
N ALA A 98 -20.22 15.60 19.49
CA ALA A 98 -19.67 16.84 20.03
C ALA A 98 -18.13 16.86 19.94
N SER A 99 -17.45 15.74 20.18
CA SER A 99 -15.98 15.65 20.07
C SER A 99 -15.50 15.81 18.63
N ILE A 100 -16.19 15.19 17.66
CA ILE A 100 -15.89 15.37 16.24
C ILE A 100 -16.10 16.83 15.83
N THR A 101 -17.20 17.43 16.27
CA THR A 101 -17.53 18.84 15.99
C THR A 101 -16.47 19.78 16.58
N LEU A 102 -16.02 19.50 17.82
CA LEU A 102 -14.94 20.23 18.47
C LEU A 102 -13.63 20.12 17.70
N ALA A 103 -13.26 18.93 17.22
CA ALA A 103 -12.06 18.73 16.42
C ALA A 103 -12.07 19.61 15.16
N GLY A 104 -13.19 19.66 14.43
CA GLY A 104 -13.36 20.56 13.28
C GLY A 104 -13.22 22.03 13.66
N THR A 105 -13.83 22.45 14.76
CA THR A 105 -13.73 23.85 15.21
C THR A 105 -12.33 24.23 15.67
N ILE A 106 -11.57 23.31 16.26
CA ILE A 106 -10.16 23.52 16.58
C ILE A 106 -9.36 23.72 15.28
N ILE A 107 -9.60 22.93 14.24
CA ILE A 107 -8.96 23.12 12.93
C ILE A 107 -9.20 24.55 12.43
N ASP A 108 -10.42 25.05 12.50
CA ASP A 108 -10.76 26.35 11.90
C ASP A 108 -10.38 27.55 12.78
N GLN A 109 -10.47 27.43 14.10
CA GLN A 109 -10.51 28.59 15.00
C GLN A 109 -9.50 28.55 16.15
N TRP A 110 -8.63 27.53 16.25
CA TRP A 110 -7.74 27.38 17.42
C TRP A 110 -6.89 28.62 17.70
N ASN A 111 -6.28 29.23 16.68
CA ASN A 111 -5.45 30.42 16.87
C ASN A 111 -6.26 31.71 17.16
N SER A 112 -7.58 31.69 16.95
CA SER A 112 -8.46 32.85 17.16
C SER A 112 -8.98 32.96 18.59
N ILE A 113 -8.84 31.90 19.39
CA ILE A 113 -9.27 31.87 20.79
C ILE A 113 -8.35 32.78 21.62
N ARG A 114 -8.93 33.80 22.24
CA ARG A 114 -8.18 34.80 23.03
C ARG A 114 -7.79 34.31 24.42
N SER A 115 -8.51 33.34 24.97
CA SER A 115 -8.30 32.86 26.33
C SER A 115 -7.25 31.74 26.38
N LEU A 116 -6.06 32.08 26.86
CA LEU A 116 -4.99 31.10 27.14
C LEU A 116 -5.42 30.07 28.19
N GLU A 117 -6.27 30.44 29.14
CA GLU A 117 -6.82 29.52 30.13
C GLU A 117 -7.70 28.46 29.48
N LEU A 118 -8.53 28.84 28.50
CA LEU A 118 -9.38 27.91 27.76
C LEU A 118 -8.54 26.96 26.89
N HIS A 119 -7.50 27.45 26.21
CA HIS A 119 -6.54 26.60 25.50
C HIS A 119 -5.97 25.51 26.40
N PHE A 120 -5.45 25.94 27.55
CA PHE A 120 -4.84 25.03 28.50
C PHE A 120 -5.86 24.03 29.07
N ALA A 121 -7.07 24.49 29.41
CA ALA A 121 -8.13 23.64 29.94
C ALA A 121 -8.56 22.54 28.95
N ILE A 122 -8.80 22.90 27.69
CA ILE A 122 -9.15 21.94 26.63
C ILE A 122 -8.03 20.93 26.46
N ARG A 123 -6.80 21.41 26.24
CA ARG A 123 -5.61 20.58 26.04
C ARG A 123 -5.42 19.57 27.17
N MET A 124 -5.42 20.05 28.41
CA MET A 124 -5.17 19.21 29.59
C MET A 124 -6.33 18.24 29.85
N TYR A 125 -7.57 18.65 29.60
CA TYR A 125 -8.72 17.75 29.73
C TYR A 125 -8.55 16.53 28.83
N PHE A 126 -8.41 16.71 27.51
CA PHE A 126 -8.32 15.59 26.59
C PHE A 126 -7.08 14.72 26.82
N LEU A 127 -5.93 15.34 27.11
CA LEU A 127 -4.72 14.60 27.43
C LEU A 127 -4.89 13.72 28.67
N GLN A 128 -5.47 14.26 29.75
CA GLN A 128 -5.73 13.50 30.98
C GLN A 128 -6.77 12.40 30.78
N GLN A 129 -7.83 12.65 30.01
CA GLN A 129 -8.83 11.63 29.70
C GLN A 129 -8.19 10.46 28.93
N VAL A 130 -7.33 10.74 27.95
CA VAL A 130 -6.69 9.68 27.16
C VAL A 130 -5.62 8.94 27.96
N LEU A 131 -4.77 9.63 28.70
CA LEU A 131 -3.65 8.98 29.40
C LEU A 131 -4.05 8.32 30.72
N ASN A 132 -4.97 8.92 31.48
CA ASN A 132 -5.18 8.58 32.89
C ASN A 132 -6.58 8.05 33.22
N ASN A 133 -7.54 8.06 32.27
CA ASN A 133 -8.88 7.53 32.51
C ASN A 133 -9.03 6.11 31.92
N PRO A 134 -8.87 5.04 32.73
CA PRO A 134 -9.04 3.67 32.24
C PRO A 134 -10.50 3.36 31.86
N SER A 135 -11.45 4.14 32.35
CA SER A 135 -12.88 4.00 32.08
C SER A 135 -13.35 4.78 30.87
N LEU A 136 -12.43 5.38 30.09
CA LEU A 136 -12.79 6.12 28.87
C LEU A 136 -13.43 5.15 27.86
N PRO A 137 -14.70 5.37 27.45
CA PRO A 137 -15.37 4.51 26.48
C PRO A 137 -14.60 4.45 25.15
N LEU A 138 -14.48 3.25 24.58
CA LEU A 138 -13.69 3.01 23.35
C LEU A 138 -14.10 3.94 22.20
N ILE A 139 -15.41 4.19 22.04
CA ILE A 139 -15.95 5.10 21.02
C ILE A 139 -15.41 6.53 21.14
N LEU A 140 -15.11 7.01 22.36
CA LEU A 140 -14.59 8.37 22.59
C LEU A 140 -13.07 8.44 22.46
N LYS A 141 -12.37 7.31 22.59
CA LYS A 141 -10.90 7.27 22.62
C LYS A 141 -10.29 7.82 21.34
N GLY A 142 -10.80 7.42 20.17
CA GLY A 142 -10.33 7.89 18.87
C GLY A 142 -10.45 9.41 18.70
N PRO A 143 -11.66 10.00 18.81
CA PRO A 143 -11.84 11.45 18.73
C PRO A 143 -11.01 12.23 19.76
N PHE A 144 -10.88 11.73 20.99
CA PHE A 144 -10.11 12.41 22.03
C PHE A 144 -8.61 12.43 21.69
N ILE A 145 -8.06 11.30 21.22
CA ILE A 145 -6.67 11.24 20.73
C ILE A 145 -6.48 12.24 19.58
N ARG A 146 -7.42 12.26 18.61
CA ARG A 146 -7.36 13.17 17.47
C ARG A 146 -7.39 14.64 17.90
N ILE A 147 -8.23 15.02 18.86
CA ILE A 147 -8.27 16.39 19.41
C ILE A 147 -6.91 16.76 20.02
N VAL A 148 -6.31 15.89 20.84
CA VAL A 148 -4.97 16.12 21.41
C VAL A 148 -3.95 16.38 20.30
N VAL A 149 -3.99 15.57 19.25
CA VAL A 149 -3.10 15.68 18.10
C VAL A 149 -3.29 16.96 17.31
N ILE A 150 -4.53 17.34 16.96
CA ILE A 150 -4.80 18.59 16.22
C ILE A 150 -4.28 19.81 17.01
N ILE A 151 -4.52 19.82 18.33
CA ILE A 151 -3.97 20.87 19.20
C ILE A 151 -2.43 20.87 19.13
N ALA A 152 -1.81 19.70 19.20
CA ALA A 152 -0.35 19.58 19.09
C ALA A 152 0.18 20.06 17.72
N LEU A 153 -0.52 19.80 16.62
CA LEU A 153 -0.13 20.29 15.30
C LEU A 153 -0.03 21.82 15.23
N TYR A 154 -0.90 22.53 15.96
CA TYR A 154 -0.83 23.99 16.10
C TYR A 154 0.19 24.47 17.14
N ASP A 155 0.26 23.80 18.29
CA ASP A 155 0.96 24.32 19.46
C ASP A 155 2.39 23.80 19.63
N PHE A 156 2.76 22.63 19.09
CA PHE A 156 4.09 22.05 19.26
C PHE A 156 5.09 22.61 18.24
N PRO A 157 6.30 23.05 18.61
CA PRO A 157 6.85 23.11 19.96
C PRO A 157 6.65 24.48 20.65
N GLN A 158 6.09 25.49 19.98
CA GLN A 158 6.14 26.88 20.47
C GLN A 158 5.32 27.14 21.75
N LYS A 159 4.13 26.53 21.84
CA LYS A 159 3.18 26.66 22.97
C LYS A 159 3.04 25.36 23.78
N TRP A 160 3.67 24.28 23.32
CA TRP A 160 3.65 22.97 23.96
C TRP A 160 4.97 22.22 23.75
N ASP A 161 6.08 22.84 24.13
CA ASP A 161 7.45 22.33 23.94
C ASP A 161 7.69 20.91 24.47
N SER A 162 7.03 20.52 25.56
CA SER A 162 7.17 19.20 26.18
C SER A 162 6.34 18.08 25.54
N PHE A 163 5.48 18.36 24.54
CA PHE A 163 4.51 17.40 24.02
C PHE A 163 5.09 16.00 23.71
N LEU A 164 6.10 15.92 22.84
CA LEU A 164 6.69 14.63 22.47
C LEU A 164 7.48 14.01 23.63
N VAL A 165 8.20 14.82 24.40
CA VAL A 165 9.01 14.34 25.54
C VAL A 165 8.11 13.71 26.60
N ASP A 166 7.02 14.37 26.97
CA ASP A 166 6.09 13.87 27.99
C ASP A 166 5.47 12.52 27.58
N LEU A 167 5.25 12.29 26.29
CA LEU A 167 4.71 11.03 25.76
C LEU A 167 5.78 9.93 25.63
N LEU A 168 6.97 10.26 25.12
CA LEU A 168 8.06 9.31 24.89
C LEU A 168 8.65 8.76 26.18
N PHE A 169 8.61 9.54 27.26
CA PHE A 169 9.16 9.15 28.57
C PHE A 169 8.14 8.46 29.49
N ILE A 170 6.93 8.15 29.01
CA ILE A 170 6.02 7.29 29.76
C ILE A 170 6.61 5.87 29.82
N PRO A 171 6.82 5.28 31.01
CA PRO A 171 7.40 3.94 31.12
C PRO A 171 6.54 2.89 30.42
N PRO A 172 7.13 1.91 29.70
CA PRO A 172 6.38 0.82 29.05
C PRO A 172 5.48 0.01 29.99
N SER A 173 5.82 -0.04 31.29
CA SER A 173 5.00 -0.69 32.32
C SER A 173 3.76 0.11 32.75
N SER A 174 3.64 1.37 32.33
CA SER A 174 2.51 2.22 32.67
C SER A 174 1.29 1.88 31.82
N PRO A 175 0.07 1.86 32.38
CA PRO A 175 -1.16 1.68 31.59
C PRO A 175 -1.38 2.82 30.58
N ALA A 176 -0.74 3.98 30.78
CA ALA A 176 -0.81 5.12 29.87
C ALA A 176 0.09 4.97 28.62
N PHE A 177 1.03 4.02 28.63
CA PHE A 177 2.06 3.89 27.57
C PHE A 177 1.43 3.68 26.19
N LEU A 178 0.54 2.70 26.05
CA LEU A 178 -0.11 2.42 24.76
C LEU A 178 -0.97 3.59 24.27
N ASN A 179 -1.57 4.34 25.19
CA ASN A 179 -2.34 5.53 24.84
C ASN A 179 -1.43 6.66 24.35
N ALA A 180 -0.26 6.85 24.96
CA ALA A 180 0.74 7.79 24.47
C ALA A 180 1.29 7.40 23.10
N MET A 181 1.59 6.11 22.88
CA MET A 181 2.03 5.64 21.57
C MET A 181 0.93 5.79 20.51
N ALA A 182 -0.34 5.57 20.88
CA ALA A 182 -1.47 5.85 19.99
C ALA A 182 -1.61 7.34 19.64
N ILE A 183 -1.33 8.25 20.59
CA ILE A 183 -1.25 9.70 20.31
C ILE A 183 -0.14 9.99 19.31
N ILE A 184 1.07 9.44 19.50
CA ILE A 184 2.19 9.64 18.56
C ILE A 184 1.86 9.06 17.18
N GLY A 185 1.27 7.87 17.11
CA GLY A 185 0.85 7.26 15.84
C GLY A 185 -0.22 8.09 15.12
N GLN A 186 -1.19 8.64 15.85
CA GLN A 186 -2.17 9.56 15.28
C GLN A 186 -1.53 10.90 14.85
N PHE A 187 -0.55 11.40 15.60
CA PHE A 187 0.19 12.61 15.25
C PHE A 187 0.94 12.47 13.94
N VAL A 188 1.59 11.32 13.73
CA VAL A 188 2.27 10.97 12.48
C VAL A 188 1.29 10.94 11.30
N GLU A 189 0.15 10.25 11.45
CA GLU A 189 -0.86 10.16 10.39
C GLU A 189 -1.50 11.52 10.06
N GLU A 190 -1.77 12.34 11.08
CA GLU A 190 -2.35 13.67 10.86
C GLU A 190 -1.36 14.60 10.17
N ILE A 191 -0.04 14.54 10.44
CA ILE A 191 0.94 15.31 9.65
C ILE A 191 0.86 14.93 8.17
N GLU A 192 0.77 13.64 7.87
CA GLU A 192 0.74 13.14 6.49
C GLU A 192 -0.53 13.54 5.74
N THR A 193 -1.68 13.45 6.40
CA THR A 193 -3.00 13.66 5.79
C THR A 193 -3.52 15.09 5.97
N CYS A 194 -2.74 15.97 6.62
CA CYS A 194 -3.17 17.34 6.92
C CYS A 194 -3.35 18.16 5.64
N THR A 195 -4.54 18.73 5.48
CA THR A 195 -4.88 19.66 4.39
C THR A 195 -5.09 21.10 4.87
N TYR A 196 -5.05 21.34 6.18
CA TYR A 196 -5.41 22.61 6.82
C TYR A 196 -4.21 23.37 7.39
N LEU A 197 -3.00 22.82 7.30
CA LEU A 197 -1.74 23.51 7.62
C LEU A 197 -0.92 23.77 6.35
N THR A 198 -0.02 24.75 6.42
CA THR A 198 0.90 25.03 5.32
C THR A 198 1.96 23.94 5.21
N SER A 199 2.46 23.70 3.99
CA SER A 199 3.54 22.71 3.75
C SER A 199 4.79 23.00 4.57
N ASP A 200 5.17 24.27 4.76
CA ASP A 200 6.30 24.66 5.61
C ASP A 200 6.11 24.22 7.06
N ARG A 201 4.88 24.33 7.58
CA ARG A 201 4.56 23.92 8.93
C ARG A 201 4.62 22.40 9.07
N LEU A 202 4.09 21.65 8.10
CA LEU A 202 4.16 20.19 8.10
C LEU A 202 5.62 19.72 8.06
N LEU A 203 6.41 20.26 7.15
CA LEU A 203 7.84 19.97 7.04
C LEU A 203 8.60 20.26 8.35
N GLN A 204 8.27 21.36 9.05
CA GLN A 204 8.83 21.65 10.36
C GLN A 204 8.50 20.56 11.39
N LEU A 205 7.25 20.09 11.43
CA LEU A 205 6.81 19.06 12.36
C LEU A 205 7.46 17.70 12.06
N GLU A 206 7.62 17.36 10.78
CA GLU A 206 8.37 16.18 10.32
C GLU A 206 9.81 16.22 10.83
N PHE A 207 10.54 17.31 10.58
CA PHE A 207 11.93 17.46 11.05
C PHE A 207 12.04 17.39 12.57
N LEU A 208 11.08 17.98 13.29
CA LEU A 208 11.05 17.90 14.76
C LEU A 208 10.84 16.47 15.22
N LEU A 209 9.91 15.71 14.63
CA LEU A 209 9.70 14.31 15.00
C LEU A 209 10.96 13.47 14.72
N LEU A 210 11.57 13.65 13.55
CA LEU A 210 12.83 12.96 13.19
C LEU A 210 13.99 13.29 14.12
N SER A 211 13.98 14.46 14.76
CA SER A 211 14.99 14.80 15.78
C SER A 211 14.93 13.90 17.02
N PHE A 212 13.85 13.14 17.20
CA PHE A 212 13.68 12.12 18.26
C PHE A 212 13.87 10.68 17.77
N HIS A 213 14.39 10.44 16.55
CA HIS A 213 14.49 9.08 15.99
C HIS A 213 15.27 8.10 16.89
N ASP A 214 16.34 8.54 17.55
CA ASP A 214 17.12 7.71 18.49
C ASP A 214 16.27 7.15 19.65
N LEU A 215 15.21 7.87 20.06
CA LEU A 215 14.27 7.42 21.09
C LEU A 215 13.10 6.66 20.48
N LEU A 216 12.63 7.06 19.30
CA LEU A 216 11.50 6.45 18.61
C LEU A 216 11.82 5.05 18.10
N LEU A 217 12.99 4.81 17.50
CA LEU A 217 13.30 3.52 16.88
C LEU A 217 13.30 2.35 17.87
N PRO A 218 13.92 2.45 19.07
CA PRO A 218 13.82 1.39 20.07
C PRO A 218 12.38 1.15 20.54
N LEU A 219 11.59 2.22 20.71
CA LEU A 219 10.18 2.12 21.10
C LEU A 219 9.33 1.44 20.03
N ILE A 220 9.48 1.86 18.78
CA ILE A 220 8.84 1.23 17.61
C ILE A 220 9.21 -0.24 17.57
N HIS A 221 10.50 -0.57 17.71
CA HIS A 221 10.96 -1.95 17.70
C HIS A 221 10.32 -2.79 18.82
N ASN A 222 10.17 -2.23 20.02
CA ASN A 222 9.46 -2.90 21.11
C ASN A 222 7.98 -3.12 20.78
N LEU A 223 7.29 -2.12 20.23
CA LEU A 223 5.88 -2.22 19.84
C LEU A 223 5.66 -3.27 18.74
N ILE A 224 6.45 -3.27 17.67
CA ILE A 224 6.28 -4.23 16.57
C ILE A 224 6.68 -5.66 16.95
N ASN A 225 7.41 -5.84 18.06
CA ASN A 225 7.77 -7.16 18.56
C ASN A 225 6.62 -7.88 19.27
N GLU A 226 5.61 -7.14 19.73
CA GLU A 226 4.41 -7.65 20.39
C GLU A 226 3.18 -7.50 19.49
N MET A 227 2.56 -8.61 19.11
CA MET A 227 1.50 -8.59 18.09
C MET A 227 0.28 -7.73 18.45
N SER A 228 -0.04 -7.60 19.74
CA SER A 228 -1.16 -6.78 20.22
C SER A 228 -0.91 -5.27 20.09
N THR A 229 0.35 -4.84 20.04
CA THR A 229 0.74 -3.42 19.98
C THR A 229 1.41 -3.05 18.65
N ALA A 230 1.77 -4.05 17.85
CA ALA A 230 2.40 -3.88 16.54
C ALA A 230 1.68 -2.93 15.59
N PRO A 231 0.32 -2.89 15.47
CA PRO A 231 -0.35 -1.91 14.63
C PRO A 231 0.01 -0.45 14.96
N ILE A 232 0.19 -0.13 16.25
CA ILE A 232 0.61 1.22 16.69
C ILE A 232 2.06 1.47 16.27
N GLY A 233 2.95 0.50 16.48
CA GLY A 233 4.35 0.59 16.08
C GLY A 233 4.53 0.77 14.57
N LEU A 234 3.80 -0.01 13.77
CA LEU A 234 3.80 0.07 12.30
C LEU A 234 3.26 1.42 11.81
N LYS A 235 2.19 1.94 12.43
CA LYS A 235 1.64 3.26 12.09
C LYS A 235 2.67 4.37 12.29
N ILE A 236 3.38 4.37 13.43
CA ILE A 236 4.45 5.35 13.68
C ILE A 236 5.59 5.14 12.68
N MET A 237 6.03 3.90 12.49
CA MET A 237 7.13 3.56 11.59
C MET A 237 6.87 3.97 10.15
N ASN A 238 5.63 3.86 9.67
CA ASN A 238 5.24 4.23 8.32
C ASN A 238 5.56 5.71 8.01
N GLY A 239 5.28 6.62 8.94
CA GLY A 239 5.66 8.03 8.76
C GLY A 239 7.16 8.27 8.88
N ILE A 240 7.84 7.59 9.81
CA ILE A 240 9.31 7.68 9.92
C ILE A 240 10.00 7.16 8.65
N PHE A 241 9.48 6.11 8.01
CA PHE A 241 9.97 5.65 6.70
C PHE A 241 9.71 6.62 5.56
N LYS A 242 8.77 7.56 5.66
CA LYS A 242 8.57 8.58 4.63
C LYS A 242 9.55 9.73 4.77
N TRP A 243 9.85 10.13 5.99
CA TRP A 243 10.60 11.37 6.25
C TRP A 243 12.07 11.14 6.58
N GLY A 244 12.39 10.06 7.30
CA GLY A 244 13.76 9.78 7.77
C GLY A 244 14.65 9.22 6.68
N ASN A 245 15.97 9.13 6.91
CA ASN A 245 16.90 8.44 5.99
C ASN A 245 16.72 6.91 6.14
N ILE A 246 16.51 6.19 5.03
CA ILE A 246 16.16 4.77 5.11
C ILE A 246 17.29 3.91 5.70
N SER A 247 18.56 4.29 5.49
CA SER A 247 19.70 3.57 6.07
C SER A 247 19.71 3.60 7.60
N ASP A 248 19.14 4.66 8.17
CA ASP A 248 19.17 4.92 9.60
C ASP A 248 17.92 4.34 10.28
N VAL A 249 16.78 4.37 9.57
CA VAL A 249 15.49 3.90 10.08
C VAL A 249 15.32 2.38 9.89
N LEU A 250 15.65 1.84 8.71
CA LEU A 250 15.47 0.41 8.40
C LEU A 250 16.64 -0.43 8.94
N THR A 251 16.76 -0.47 10.26
CA THR A 251 17.79 -1.27 10.93
C THR A 251 17.57 -2.77 10.67
N PRO A 252 18.63 -3.61 10.71
CA PRO A 252 18.49 -5.05 10.52
C PRO A 252 17.47 -5.71 11.46
N SER A 253 17.36 -5.22 12.69
CA SER A 253 16.42 -5.74 13.68
C SER A 253 14.97 -5.43 13.31
N ILE A 254 14.67 -4.18 12.93
CA ILE A 254 13.34 -3.77 12.49
C ILE A 254 12.95 -4.54 11.24
N PHE A 255 13.87 -4.61 10.27
CA PHE A 255 13.64 -5.31 9.02
C PHE A 255 13.37 -6.80 9.23
N ASN A 256 14.16 -7.48 10.06
CA ASN A 256 13.92 -8.89 10.39
C ASN A 256 12.56 -9.09 11.10
N THR A 257 12.16 -8.19 11.99
CA THR A 257 10.86 -8.27 12.66
C THR A 257 9.71 -8.07 11.69
N LEU A 258 9.82 -7.12 10.76
CA LEU A 258 8.85 -6.93 9.67
C LEU A 258 8.66 -8.22 8.87
N LEU A 259 9.76 -8.83 8.44
CA LEU A 259 9.76 -10.02 7.60
C LEU A 259 9.23 -11.26 8.32
N THR A 260 9.74 -11.54 9.52
CA THR A 260 9.50 -12.84 10.18
C THR A 260 8.22 -12.85 11.01
N LYS A 261 7.86 -11.73 11.64
CA LYS A 261 6.67 -11.62 12.51
C LYS A 261 5.50 -10.93 11.82
N CYS A 262 5.70 -9.73 11.28
CA CYS A 262 4.58 -8.90 10.85
C CYS A 262 3.95 -9.37 9.52
N LEU A 263 4.75 -9.81 8.54
CA LEU A 263 4.23 -10.29 7.24
C LEU A 263 3.42 -11.59 7.34
N ASN A 264 3.71 -12.43 8.35
CA ASN A 264 3.01 -13.70 8.56
C ASN A 264 1.79 -13.57 9.48
N ASN A 265 1.40 -12.35 9.89
CA ASN A 265 0.31 -12.14 10.80
C ASN A 265 -0.82 -11.29 10.18
N ASP A 266 -2.03 -11.84 10.21
CA ASP A 266 -3.25 -11.27 9.61
C ASP A 266 -3.57 -9.85 10.10
N LEU A 267 -3.22 -9.50 11.35
CA LEU A 267 -3.49 -8.16 11.91
C LEU A 267 -2.51 -7.09 11.43
N THR A 268 -1.33 -7.48 10.93
CA THR A 268 -0.23 -6.55 10.70
C THR A 268 0.36 -6.58 9.31
N TYR A 269 0.11 -7.63 8.52
CA TYR A 269 0.81 -7.81 7.25
C TYR A 269 0.56 -6.65 6.27
N ILE A 270 -0.66 -6.08 6.23
CA ILE A 270 -0.99 -4.95 5.36
C ILE A 270 -0.11 -3.74 5.70
N ASP A 271 -0.01 -3.38 6.97
CA ASP A 271 0.78 -2.21 7.39
C ASP A 271 2.29 -2.47 7.29
N ALA A 272 2.72 -3.72 7.49
CA ALA A 272 4.09 -4.13 7.23
C ALA A 272 4.45 -4.02 5.72
N LEU A 273 3.56 -4.45 4.84
CA LEU A 273 3.72 -4.31 3.39
C LEU A 273 3.73 -2.84 2.96
N LYS A 274 2.88 -1.99 3.54
CA LYS A 274 2.94 -0.53 3.32
C LYS A 274 4.30 0.03 3.71
N CYS A 275 4.78 -0.30 4.92
CA CYS A 275 6.09 0.13 5.40
C CYS A 275 7.22 -0.30 4.44
N LEU A 276 7.23 -1.56 4.01
CA LEU A 276 8.21 -2.07 3.05
C LEU A 276 8.05 -1.42 1.67
N SER A 277 6.82 -1.15 1.23
CA SER A 277 6.54 -0.49 -0.05
C SER A 277 7.08 0.93 -0.08
N PHE A 278 6.87 1.72 0.98
CA PHE A 278 7.50 3.04 1.08
C PHE A 278 9.02 2.94 1.07
N ALA A 279 9.58 2.03 1.87
CA ALA A 279 11.03 1.84 1.96
C ALA A 279 11.67 1.44 0.61
N LEU A 280 11.00 0.61 -0.18
CA LEU A 280 11.57 0.00 -1.38
C LEU A 280 11.10 0.66 -2.68
N PHE A 281 9.86 1.11 -2.80
CA PHE A 281 9.30 1.55 -4.08
C PHE A 281 9.32 3.07 -4.23
N ASP A 282 9.00 3.78 -3.16
CA ASP A 282 8.84 5.25 -3.20
C ASP A 282 10.14 6.01 -2.91
N ARG A 283 11.18 5.27 -2.50
CA ARG A 283 12.46 5.82 -2.09
C ARG A 283 13.62 5.42 -2.99
N ASN A 284 14.58 6.33 -3.05
CA ASN A 284 15.81 6.22 -3.85
C ASN A 284 17.05 5.98 -2.99
N ASP A 285 17.00 6.34 -1.71
CA ASP A 285 18.11 6.22 -0.76
C ASP A 285 18.27 4.81 -0.17
N VAL A 286 17.51 3.82 -0.65
CA VAL A 286 17.66 2.41 -0.27
C VAL A 286 18.88 1.73 -0.91
N ALA A 287 19.44 2.33 -1.96
CA ALA A 287 20.59 1.83 -2.70
C ALA A 287 21.76 1.33 -1.81
N PRO A 288 22.19 2.05 -0.74
CA PRO A 288 23.32 1.65 0.10
C PRO A 288 23.06 0.40 0.95
N ILE A 289 21.81 0.05 1.20
CA ILE A 289 21.43 -1.10 2.03
C ILE A 289 20.77 -2.23 1.23
N PHE A 290 20.50 -2.01 -0.06
CA PHE A 290 19.75 -2.95 -0.91
C PHE A 290 20.35 -4.36 -0.91
N GLU A 291 21.68 -4.48 -1.06
CA GLU A 291 22.40 -5.77 -1.09
C GLU A 291 22.20 -6.59 0.19
N LYS A 292 22.02 -5.91 1.33
CA LYS A 292 21.82 -6.56 2.63
C LYS A 292 20.38 -6.99 2.86
N ILE A 293 19.42 -6.24 2.32
CA ILE A 293 17.99 -6.48 2.55
C ILE A 293 17.34 -7.37 1.48
N ALA A 294 17.84 -7.35 0.25
CA ALA A 294 17.25 -8.09 -0.86
C ALA A 294 17.26 -9.62 -0.65
N PRO A 295 18.38 -10.29 -0.30
CA PRO A 295 18.38 -11.74 -0.08
C PRO A 295 17.37 -12.21 0.98
N PRO A 296 17.39 -11.70 2.24
CA PRO A 296 16.41 -12.11 3.25
C PRO A 296 14.96 -11.74 2.88
N LEU A 297 14.73 -10.67 2.12
CA LEU A 297 13.41 -10.34 1.58
C LEU A 297 12.93 -11.42 0.61
N ILE A 298 13.76 -11.78 -0.38
CA ILE A 298 13.44 -12.82 -1.37
C ILE A 298 13.13 -14.14 -0.67
N THR A 299 14.00 -14.57 0.25
CA THR A 299 13.79 -15.81 1.02
C THR A 299 12.47 -15.78 1.79
N THR A 300 12.17 -14.66 2.46
CA THR A 300 10.93 -14.52 3.24
C THR A 300 9.70 -14.54 2.34
N LEU A 301 9.71 -13.76 1.25
CA LEU A 301 8.59 -13.69 0.30
C LEU A 301 8.31 -15.05 -0.34
N ALA A 302 9.35 -15.83 -0.63
CA ALA A 302 9.22 -17.18 -1.19
C ALA A 302 8.78 -18.22 -0.15
N SER A 303 8.80 -17.90 1.15
CA SER A 303 8.41 -18.82 2.23
C SER A 303 7.16 -18.37 2.98
N LEU A 304 6.37 -17.43 2.44
CA LEU A 304 5.15 -16.97 3.09
C LEU A 304 4.15 -18.12 3.17
N GLN A 305 3.40 -18.18 4.27
CA GLN A 305 2.41 -19.24 4.49
C GLN A 305 1.19 -19.10 3.57
N ASN A 306 0.79 -17.87 3.26
CA ASN A 306 -0.38 -17.52 2.45
C ASN A 306 -0.07 -16.36 1.50
N TYR A 307 -0.49 -16.48 0.25
CA TYR A 307 -0.33 -15.46 -0.80
C TYR A 307 -1.65 -14.73 -1.08
N GLU A 308 -1.98 -13.76 -0.24
CA GLU A 308 -3.12 -12.86 -0.44
C GLU A 308 -2.81 -11.79 -1.49
N SER A 309 -3.84 -11.18 -2.10
CA SER A 309 -3.68 -10.19 -3.19
C SER A 309 -2.67 -9.08 -2.89
N HIS A 310 -2.66 -8.53 -1.66
CA HIS A 310 -1.68 -7.50 -1.28
C HIS A 310 -0.23 -8.01 -1.24
N LYS A 311 -0.02 -9.28 -0.87
CA LYS A 311 1.32 -9.90 -0.88
C LYS A 311 1.78 -10.15 -2.31
N ILE A 312 0.87 -10.60 -3.18
CA ILE A 312 1.14 -10.81 -4.61
C ILE A 312 1.44 -9.48 -5.30
N ASP A 313 0.63 -8.44 -5.06
CA ASP A 313 0.87 -7.07 -5.55
C ASP A 313 2.27 -6.58 -5.17
N PHE A 314 2.66 -6.76 -3.90
CA PHE A 314 3.99 -6.41 -3.43
C PHE A 314 5.10 -7.19 -4.15
N ILE A 315 4.94 -8.51 -4.32
CA ILE A 315 5.90 -9.37 -5.04
C ILE A 315 6.05 -8.91 -6.49
N ILE A 316 4.94 -8.62 -7.18
CA ILE A 316 4.94 -8.15 -8.57
C ILE A 316 5.68 -6.82 -8.68
N LYS A 317 5.37 -5.84 -7.83
CA LYS A 317 6.06 -4.54 -7.80
C LYS A 317 7.54 -4.70 -7.49
N PHE A 318 7.88 -5.60 -6.56
CA PHE A 318 9.27 -5.92 -6.22
C PHE A 318 10.03 -6.51 -7.42
N LEU A 319 9.48 -7.55 -8.06
CA LEU A 319 10.08 -8.16 -9.24
C LEU A 319 10.19 -7.15 -10.39
N LYS A 320 9.11 -6.44 -10.71
CA LYS A 320 9.09 -5.41 -11.76
C LYS A 320 10.20 -4.37 -11.57
N LYS A 321 10.39 -3.85 -10.35
CA LYS A 321 11.39 -2.82 -10.08
C LYS A 321 12.82 -3.37 -10.02
N TYR A 322 13.02 -4.55 -9.44
CA TYR A 322 14.35 -5.02 -9.02
C TYR A 322 14.89 -6.23 -9.76
N ILE A 323 14.08 -6.94 -10.56
CA ILE A 323 14.51 -8.22 -11.14
C ILE A 323 15.77 -8.10 -11.99
N CYS A 324 15.90 -7.07 -12.81
CA CYS A 324 17.09 -6.92 -13.66
C CYS A 324 18.38 -6.83 -12.82
N LEU A 325 18.29 -6.16 -11.66
CA LEU A 325 19.41 -6.04 -10.73
C LEU A 325 19.66 -7.37 -10.01
N ILE A 326 18.61 -8.04 -9.56
CA ILE A 326 18.69 -9.37 -8.92
C ILE A 326 19.30 -10.40 -9.88
N GLU A 327 18.90 -10.41 -11.15
CA GLU A 327 19.46 -11.28 -12.19
C GLU A 327 20.95 -11.03 -12.40
N LEU A 328 21.38 -9.77 -12.49
CA LEU A 328 22.80 -9.43 -12.59
C LEU A 328 23.59 -9.93 -11.39
N TYR A 329 23.02 -9.89 -10.18
CA TYR A 329 23.68 -10.45 -8.99
C TYR A 329 23.76 -11.97 -9.03
N LEU A 330 22.66 -12.66 -9.32
CA LEU A 330 22.59 -14.12 -9.32
C LEU A 330 23.50 -14.76 -10.38
N PHE A 331 23.66 -14.08 -11.52
CA PHE A 331 24.40 -14.58 -12.68
C PHE A 331 25.65 -13.74 -12.99
N ALA A 332 26.12 -12.91 -12.05
CA ALA A 332 27.32 -12.08 -12.20
C ALA A 332 28.54 -12.84 -12.76
N PRO A 333 28.84 -14.10 -12.35
CA PRO A 333 29.98 -14.85 -12.87
C PRO A 333 29.88 -15.24 -14.35
N VAL A 334 28.66 -15.27 -14.91
CA VAL A 334 28.39 -15.73 -16.28
C VAL A 334 28.20 -14.55 -17.24
N ILE A 335 27.82 -13.38 -16.72
CA ILE A 335 27.53 -12.19 -17.51
C ILE A 335 28.79 -11.32 -17.67
N PRO A 336 29.25 -11.05 -18.90
CA PRO A 336 30.34 -10.12 -19.17
C PRO A 336 30.01 -8.70 -18.69
N ASP A 337 31.01 -8.01 -18.13
CA ASP A 337 30.91 -6.64 -17.63
C ASP A 337 29.84 -6.44 -16.54
N SER A 338 29.48 -7.52 -15.83
CA SER A 338 28.45 -7.49 -14.77
C SER A 338 28.69 -6.41 -13.70
N PRO A 339 29.92 -6.11 -13.22
CA PRO A 339 30.10 -5.08 -12.21
C PRO A 339 29.70 -3.68 -12.71
N GLN A 340 30.08 -3.34 -13.95
CA GLN A 340 29.77 -2.04 -14.55
C GLN A 340 28.27 -1.90 -14.81
N LYS A 341 27.64 -2.95 -15.36
CA LYS A 341 26.19 -3.00 -15.57
C LYS A 341 25.41 -2.86 -14.25
N ILE A 342 25.89 -3.47 -13.16
CA ILE A 342 25.27 -3.30 -11.85
C ILE A 342 25.36 -1.85 -11.37
N ILE A 343 26.51 -1.19 -11.53
CA ILE A 343 26.66 0.23 -11.16
C ILE A 343 25.68 1.10 -11.96
N GLU A 344 25.61 0.92 -13.28
CA GLU A 344 24.72 1.67 -14.17
C GLU A 344 23.24 1.43 -13.86
N LEU A 345 22.87 0.17 -13.63
CA LEU A 345 21.51 -0.19 -13.31
C LEU A 345 21.11 0.32 -11.92
N LYS A 346 21.99 0.25 -10.92
CA LYS A 346 21.76 0.89 -9.61
C LYS A 346 21.54 2.39 -9.75
N ALA A 347 22.39 3.09 -10.50
CA ALA A 347 22.25 4.51 -10.74
C ALA A 347 20.89 4.85 -11.38
N THR A 348 20.41 3.98 -12.28
CA THR A 348 19.11 4.12 -12.94
C THR A 348 17.94 3.84 -11.99
N ILE A 349 17.95 2.70 -11.29
CA ILE A 349 16.86 2.27 -10.39
C ILE A 349 16.72 3.22 -9.19
N PHE A 350 17.85 3.62 -8.61
CA PHE A 350 17.89 4.43 -7.39
C PHE A 350 18.11 5.92 -7.67
N LYS A 351 18.17 6.34 -8.94
CA LYS A 351 18.41 7.73 -9.35
C LYS A 351 19.63 8.37 -8.66
N THR A 352 20.65 7.57 -8.34
CA THR A 352 21.88 8.03 -7.67
C THR A 352 22.90 8.53 -8.69
N LYS A 353 23.68 9.55 -8.31
CA LYS A 353 24.83 9.96 -9.14
C LYS A 353 25.82 8.80 -9.21
N GLN A 354 26.26 8.43 -10.42
CA GLN A 354 27.31 7.43 -10.62
C GLN A 354 28.53 7.81 -9.77
N GLY A 355 28.96 6.97 -8.82
CA GLY A 355 30.26 7.24 -8.18
C GLY A 355 30.71 6.51 -6.92
N THR A 356 29.86 6.02 -6.01
CA THR A 356 30.41 5.74 -4.64
C THR A 356 29.76 4.60 -3.87
N THR A 357 29.63 3.42 -4.44
CA THR A 357 29.41 2.21 -3.62
C THR A 357 30.36 1.12 -4.08
N SER A 358 31.31 0.75 -3.21
CA SER A 358 32.05 -0.50 -3.33
C SER A 358 31.04 -1.64 -3.45
N LEU A 359 31.17 -2.43 -4.51
CA LEU A 359 30.37 -3.61 -4.76
C LEU A 359 30.84 -4.73 -3.84
N ASP A 360 30.02 -5.12 -2.87
CA ASP A 360 30.23 -6.37 -2.12
C ASP A 360 29.32 -7.44 -2.76
N LEU A 361 29.83 -8.05 -3.84
CA LEU A 361 29.09 -8.99 -4.69
C LEU A 361 28.82 -10.36 -4.05
N THR A 362 29.16 -10.56 -2.78
CA THR A 362 29.29 -11.91 -2.19
C THR A 362 28.01 -12.50 -1.60
N ASP A 363 26.95 -11.72 -1.40
CA ASP A 363 25.86 -12.15 -0.51
C ASP A 363 24.57 -12.61 -1.22
N ILE A 364 24.31 -12.20 -2.47
CA ILE A 364 23.24 -12.80 -3.29
C ILE A 364 23.82 -14.04 -3.97
N GLN A 365 24.02 -15.10 -3.18
CA GLN A 365 24.54 -16.38 -3.66
C GLN A 365 23.54 -17.05 -4.61
N THR A 366 24.04 -17.93 -5.49
CA THR A 366 23.24 -18.82 -6.36
C THR A 366 22.13 -19.59 -5.63
N LYS A 367 22.21 -19.67 -4.30
CA LYS A 367 21.19 -20.20 -3.41
C LYS A 367 19.82 -19.55 -3.58
N SER A 368 19.74 -18.28 -3.96
CA SER A 368 18.46 -17.55 -4.13
C SER A 368 17.73 -17.80 -5.46
N ILE A 369 18.31 -18.60 -6.37
CA ILE A 369 17.70 -18.90 -7.68
C ILE A 369 16.35 -19.62 -7.54
N PRO A 370 16.22 -20.71 -6.74
CA PRO A 370 14.93 -21.38 -6.54
C PRO A 370 13.88 -20.45 -5.93
N GLU A 371 14.26 -19.58 -5.00
CA GLU A 371 13.35 -18.62 -4.36
C GLU A 371 12.85 -17.60 -5.38
N VAL A 372 13.72 -17.02 -6.20
CA VAL A 372 13.29 -16.07 -7.25
C VAL A 372 12.38 -16.76 -8.29
N ARG A 373 12.65 -18.02 -8.65
CA ARG A 373 11.75 -18.80 -9.49
C ARG A 373 10.39 -19.01 -8.82
N HIS A 374 10.40 -19.34 -7.54
CA HIS A 374 9.17 -19.49 -6.78
C HIS A 374 8.38 -18.18 -6.69
N LEU A 375 9.04 -17.02 -6.56
CA LEU A 375 8.37 -15.72 -6.63
C LEU A 375 7.62 -15.53 -7.97
N TYR A 376 8.22 -15.92 -9.09
CA TYR A 376 7.50 -15.90 -10.37
C TYR A 376 6.32 -16.86 -10.41
N GLU A 377 6.48 -18.09 -9.89
CA GLU A 377 5.39 -19.05 -9.77
C GLU A 377 4.23 -18.49 -8.95
N ILE A 378 4.52 -17.84 -7.82
CA ILE A 378 3.53 -17.18 -6.96
C ILE A 378 2.71 -16.15 -7.74
N THR A 379 3.35 -15.34 -8.59
CA THR A 379 2.61 -14.37 -9.42
C THR A 379 1.62 -15.03 -10.39
N LEU A 380 1.79 -16.32 -10.70
CA LEU A 380 0.92 -17.11 -11.59
C LEU A 380 -0.04 -18.04 -10.82
N MET A 381 0.00 -18.07 -9.48
CA MET A 381 -0.87 -18.95 -8.71
C MET A 381 -2.33 -18.49 -8.75
N GLN A 382 -2.56 -17.18 -8.87
CA GLN A 382 -3.88 -16.56 -8.88
C GLN A 382 -4.05 -15.69 -10.13
N GLN A 383 -5.26 -15.67 -10.67
CA GLN A 383 -5.59 -14.75 -11.76
C GLN A 383 -5.44 -13.32 -11.24
N PRO A 384 -4.78 -12.42 -12.01
CA PRO A 384 -4.58 -11.05 -11.57
C PRO A 384 -5.92 -10.34 -11.34
N ASP A 385 -6.06 -9.69 -10.18
CA ASP A 385 -7.23 -8.89 -9.82
C ASP A 385 -6.97 -7.38 -10.06
N GLU A 386 -8.00 -6.56 -9.84
CA GLU A 386 -7.93 -5.10 -10.06
C GLU A 386 -6.84 -4.39 -9.27
N LEU A 387 -6.34 -4.96 -8.16
CA LEU A 387 -5.33 -4.33 -7.33
C LEU A 387 -3.97 -4.29 -8.04
N TYR A 388 -3.64 -5.31 -8.84
CA TYR A 388 -2.31 -5.48 -9.42
C TYR A 388 -2.29 -5.92 -10.90
N LEU A 389 -3.44 -5.89 -11.60
CA LEU A 389 -3.57 -6.31 -13.00
C LEU A 389 -2.58 -5.61 -13.94
N ASP A 390 -2.47 -4.27 -13.83
CA ASP A 390 -1.59 -3.50 -14.72
C ASP A 390 -0.11 -3.77 -14.43
N ASP A 391 0.26 -3.83 -13.15
CA ASP A 391 1.64 -4.12 -12.75
C ASP A 391 2.05 -5.55 -13.13
N PHE A 392 1.11 -6.51 -13.04
CA PHE A 392 1.29 -7.88 -13.48
C PHE A 392 1.66 -7.93 -14.97
N TRP A 393 0.84 -7.34 -15.84
CA TRP A 393 1.07 -7.39 -17.28
C TRP A 393 2.31 -6.61 -17.69
N GLN A 394 2.61 -5.48 -17.05
CA GLN A 394 3.85 -4.74 -17.30
C GLN A 394 5.09 -5.57 -16.95
N MET A 395 5.09 -6.23 -15.78
CA MET A 395 6.18 -7.10 -15.35
C MET A 395 6.40 -8.25 -16.36
N TRP A 396 5.34 -8.97 -16.72
CA TRP A 396 5.43 -10.09 -17.65
C TRP A 396 5.82 -9.65 -19.07
N ARG A 397 5.28 -8.52 -19.56
CA ARG A 397 5.68 -7.89 -20.82
C ARG A 397 7.18 -7.63 -20.85
N ASP A 398 7.72 -6.97 -19.83
CA ASP A 398 9.13 -6.62 -19.79
C ASP A 398 10.03 -7.86 -19.66
N LEU A 399 9.57 -8.90 -18.96
CA LEU A 399 10.21 -10.21 -18.97
C LEU A 399 10.20 -10.86 -20.37
N SER A 400 9.06 -10.91 -21.05
CA SER A 400 8.93 -11.54 -22.37
C SER A 400 9.83 -10.90 -23.43
N ARG A 401 9.99 -9.56 -23.40
CA ARG A 401 10.93 -8.85 -24.28
C ARG A 401 12.37 -9.30 -24.03
N ARG A 402 12.78 -9.43 -22.77
CA ARG A 402 14.12 -9.92 -22.42
C ARG A 402 14.32 -11.37 -22.83
N LEU A 403 13.33 -12.24 -22.64
CA LEU A 403 13.36 -13.63 -23.12
C LEU A 403 13.53 -13.68 -24.63
N PHE A 404 12.83 -12.83 -25.39
CA PHE A 404 12.96 -12.76 -26.84
C PHE A 404 14.35 -12.33 -27.29
N MET A 405 14.97 -11.37 -26.60
CA MET A 405 16.35 -11.00 -26.90
C MET A 405 17.33 -12.13 -26.55
N ALA A 406 17.12 -12.81 -25.40
CA ALA A 406 17.94 -13.93 -24.96
C ALA A 406 17.93 -15.10 -25.94
N THR A 407 16.75 -15.48 -26.47
CA THR A 407 16.62 -16.59 -27.43
C THR A 407 17.23 -16.27 -28.79
N ARG A 408 17.46 -14.98 -29.11
CA ARG A 408 18.22 -14.55 -30.29
C ARG A 408 19.73 -14.49 -30.08
N GLY A 409 20.21 -14.88 -28.90
CA GLY A 409 21.63 -14.99 -28.59
C GLY A 409 22.22 -13.74 -27.91
N GLU A 410 21.40 -12.79 -27.45
CA GLU A 410 21.88 -11.66 -26.67
C GLU A 410 22.29 -12.11 -25.26
N LYS A 411 23.60 -12.18 -25.02
CA LYS A 411 24.19 -12.73 -23.77
C LYS A 411 23.71 -12.00 -22.51
N ASP A 412 23.41 -10.71 -22.63
CA ASP A 412 22.98 -9.85 -21.52
C ASP A 412 21.63 -10.24 -20.94
N HIS A 413 20.83 -10.98 -21.70
CA HIS A 413 19.50 -11.43 -21.29
C HIS A 413 19.44 -12.94 -20.96
N SER A 414 20.58 -13.64 -21.03
CA SER A 414 20.64 -15.09 -20.76
C SER A 414 20.18 -15.47 -19.34
N ALA A 415 20.34 -14.59 -18.35
CA ALA A 415 19.87 -14.80 -16.98
C ALA A 415 18.36 -14.98 -16.88
N SER A 416 17.58 -14.15 -17.55
CA SER A 416 16.12 -14.24 -17.55
C SER A 416 15.67 -15.59 -18.14
N LEU A 417 16.34 -16.06 -19.20
CA LEU A 417 16.07 -17.37 -19.80
C LEU A 417 16.36 -18.51 -18.82
N LEU A 418 17.50 -18.49 -18.12
CA LEU A 418 17.85 -19.50 -17.12
C LEU A 418 16.88 -19.53 -15.95
N LEU A 419 16.30 -18.40 -15.56
CA LEU A 419 15.28 -18.34 -14.51
C LEU A 419 13.96 -18.94 -14.98
N ILE A 420 13.51 -18.59 -16.19
CA ILE A 420 12.15 -18.89 -16.66
C ILE A 420 12.02 -20.24 -17.34
N GLN A 421 13.07 -20.79 -17.96
CA GLN A 421 12.98 -22.05 -18.70
C GLN A 421 12.36 -23.22 -17.88
N PRO A 422 12.70 -23.42 -16.59
CA PRO A 422 12.06 -24.45 -15.78
C PRO A 422 10.57 -24.20 -15.47
N LEU A 423 10.12 -22.95 -15.58
CA LEU A 423 8.76 -22.52 -15.26
C LEU A 423 7.83 -22.56 -16.48
N LEU A 424 8.36 -22.79 -17.69
CA LEU A 424 7.58 -22.79 -18.93
C LEU A 424 6.29 -23.61 -18.86
N PRO A 425 6.28 -24.86 -18.32
CA PRO A 425 5.03 -25.63 -18.23
C PRO A 425 3.94 -24.94 -17.43
N ILE A 426 4.30 -24.35 -16.28
CA ILE A 426 3.36 -23.63 -15.41
C ILE A 426 2.89 -22.34 -16.10
N ILE A 427 3.82 -21.62 -16.73
CA ILE A 427 3.54 -20.39 -17.47
C ILE A 427 2.53 -20.66 -18.60
N PHE A 428 2.75 -21.69 -19.42
CA PHE A 428 1.82 -22.05 -20.48
C PHE A 428 0.44 -22.41 -19.93
N MET A 429 0.38 -23.24 -18.89
CA MET A 429 -0.88 -23.62 -18.26
C MET A 429 -1.65 -22.39 -17.74
N LYS A 430 -1.01 -21.59 -16.89
CA LYS A 430 -1.65 -20.46 -16.21
C LYS A 430 -2.02 -19.31 -17.13
N LEU A 431 -1.16 -18.96 -18.07
CA LEU A 431 -1.48 -17.87 -18.99
C LEU A 431 -2.54 -18.26 -20.02
N THR A 432 -2.64 -19.55 -20.35
CA THR A 432 -3.77 -20.05 -21.15
C THR A 432 -5.08 -19.90 -20.37
N GLU A 433 -5.08 -20.16 -19.06
CA GLU A 433 -6.26 -19.89 -18.20
C GLU A 433 -6.66 -18.40 -18.23
N TYR A 434 -5.68 -17.48 -18.28
CA TYR A 434 -5.95 -16.03 -18.26
C TYR A 434 -6.35 -15.46 -19.62
N LEU A 435 -5.96 -16.12 -20.71
CA LEU A 435 -6.09 -15.60 -22.07
C LEU A 435 -7.54 -15.22 -22.43
N PRO A 436 -8.58 -16.04 -22.16
CA PRO A 436 -9.96 -15.65 -22.45
C PRO A 436 -10.39 -14.35 -21.77
N SER A 437 -9.95 -14.11 -20.52
CA SER A 437 -10.28 -12.88 -19.79
C SER A 437 -9.59 -11.63 -20.35
N CYS A 438 -8.51 -11.81 -21.11
CA CYS A 438 -7.83 -10.72 -21.81
C CYS A 438 -8.47 -10.38 -23.15
N MET A 439 -9.44 -11.18 -23.61
CA MET A 439 -10.08 -11.03 -24.91
C MET A 439 -11.41 -10.30 -24.76
N GLU A 440 -11.56 -9.18 -25.47
CA GLU A 440 -12.80 -8.41 -25.57
C GLU A 440 -13.03 -8.04 -27.03
N ALA A 441 -14.24 -8.27 -27.54
CA ALA A 441 -14.59 -7.98 -28.92
C ALA A 441 -13.56 -8.53 -29.96
N GLY A 442 -13.07 -9.75 -29.75
CA GLY A 442 -12.13 -10.40 -30.66
C GLY A 442 -10.74 -9.75 -30.69
N ARG A 443 -10.39 -8.97 -29.67
CA ARG A 443 -9.08 -8.31 -29.52
C ARG A 443 -8.59 -8.46 -28.09
N MET A 444 -7.28 -8.33 -27.88
CA MET A 444 -6.77 -8.22 -26.51
C MET A 444 -7.08 -6.82 -25.98
N SER A 445 -7.79 -6.74 -24.86
CA SER A 445 -8.17 -5.47 -24.22
C SER A 445 -6.95 -4.77 -23.60
N ASN A 446 -6.00 -5.55 -23.08
CA ASN A 446 -4.78 -5.04 -22.45
C ASN A 446 -3.59 -5.10 -23.43
N VAL A 447 -3.00 -3.94 -23.74
CA VAL A 447 -1.85 -3.81 -24.65
C VAL A 447 -0.60 -4.53 -24.12
N ASP A 448 -0.39 -4.52 -22.81
CA ASP A 448 0.77 -5.16 -22.19
C ASP A 448 0.65 -6.68 -22.23
N ALA A 449 -0.56 -7.22 -22.02
CA ALA A 449 -0.86 -8.63 -22.26
C ALA A 449 -0.61 -9.03 -23.72
N GLN A 450 -1.06 -8.20 -24.68
CA GLN A 450 -0.81 -8.44 -26.10
C GLN A 450 0.68 -8.52 -26.43
N ILE A 451 1.45 -7.54 -25.99
CA ILE A 451 2.90 -7.52 -26.21
C ILE A 451 3.55 -8.72 -25.52
N PHE A 452 3.12 -9.05 -24.30
CA PHE A 452 3.60 -10.22 -23.58
C PHE A 452 3.44 -11.50 -24.40
N PHE A 453 2.21 -11.82 -24.85
CA PHE A 453 1.95 -13.04 -25.59
C PHE A 453 2.72 -13.07 -26.92
N GLU A 454 2.79 -11.94 -27.63
CA GLU A 454 3.55 -11.84 -28.88
C GLU A 454 5.02 -12.19 -28.70
N TYR A 455 5.70 -11.61 -27.71
CA TYR A 455 7.12 -11.87 -27.47
C TYR A 455 7.37 -13.24 -26.85
N PHE A 456 6.50 -13.69 -25.94
CA PHE A 456 6.67 -14.97 -25.26
C PHE A 456 6.55 -16.15 -26.23
N ILE A 457 5.50 -16.18 -27.05
CA ILE A 457 5.28 -17.25 -28.04
C ILE A 457 6.38 -17.26 -29.11
N ARG A 458 6.86 -16.08 -29.50
CA ARG A 458 8.00 -15.96 -30.43
C ARG A 458 9.31 -16.47 -29.82
N SER A 459 9.45 -16.41 -28.51
CA SER A 459 10.62 -16.91 -27.79
C SER A 459 10.61 -18.44 -27.72
N PHE A 460 9.43 -19.05 -27.61
CA PHE A 460 9.26 -20.50 -27.38
C PHE A 460 8.25 -21.15 -28.34
N PRO A 461 8.43 -21.04 -29.67
CA PRO A 461 7.42 -21.51 -30.63
C PRO A 461 7.26 -23.03 -30.59
N GLN A 462 8.35 -23.78 -30.39
CA GLN A 462 8.32 -25.25 -30.36
C GLN A 462 7.64 -25.77 -29.10
N GLU A 463 7.97 -25.18 -27.95
CA GLU A 463 7.36 -25.51 -26.66
C GLU A 463 5.88 -25.14 -26.63
N THR A 464 5.51 -24.01 -27.27
CA THR A 464 4.10 -23.62 -27.43
C THR A 464 3.34 -24.66 -28.26
N MET A 465 3.87 -25.07 -29.42
CA MET A 465 3.25 -26.10 -30.26
C MET A 465 3.19 -27.46 -29.53
N ALA A 466 4.22 -27.82 -28.77
CA ALA A 466 4.24 -29.04 -27.98
C ALA A 466 3.16 -29.01 -26.88
N PHE A 467 3.03 -27.88 -26.18
CA PHE A 467 1.99 -27.68 -25.17
C PHE A 467 0.59 -27.82 -25.77
N ILE A 468 0.27 -27.07 -26.84
CA ILE A 468 -1.03 -27.13 -27.52
C ILE A 468 -1.35 -28.56 -27.98
N SER A 469 -0.36 -29.29 -28.49
CA SER A 469 -0.54 -30.67 -28.98
C SER A 469 -0.80 -31.68 -27.85
N SER A 470 -0.34 -31.38 -26.64
CA SER A 470 -0.48 -32.25 -25.47
C SER A 470 -1.72 -31.97 -24.62
N ALA A 471 -2.29 -30.77 -24.77
CA ALA A 471 -3.41 -30.30 -23.96
C ALA A 471 -4.78 -30.63 -24.61
N ASN A 472 -5.81 -30.75 -23.77
CA ASN A 472 -7.19 -30.92 -24.24
C ASN A 472 -7.69 -29.65 -24.91
N LEU A 473 -8.46 -29.79 -25.99
CA LEU A 473 -8.99 -28.67 -26.76
C LEU A 473 -9.89 -27.77 -25.90
N THR A 474 -9.55 -26.48 -25.80
CA THR A 474 -10.31 -25.43 -25.11
C THR A 474 -10.31 -24.14 -25.93
N PRO A 475 -11.26 -23.20 -25.72
CA PRO A 475 -11.25 -21.91 -26.42
C PRO A 475 -9.94 -21.15 -26.23
N ALA A 476 -9.35 -21.24 -25.03
CA ALA A 476 -8.06 -20.63 -24.72
C ALA A 476 -6.91 -21.17 -25.59
N LEU A 477 -6.85 -22.47 -25.84
CA LEU A 477 -5.85 -23.04 -26.77
C LEU A 477 -6.08 -22.57 -28.20
N VAL A 478 -7.34 -22.40 -28.62
CA VAL A 478 -7.65 -21.85 -29.95
C VAL A 478 -7.10 -20.44 -30.05
N TYR A 479 -7.35 -19.56 -29.06
CA TYR A 479 -6.74 -18.22 -29.03
C TYR A 479 -5.21 -18.27 -29.10
N LEU A 480 -4.58 -19.20 -28.35
CA LEU A 480 -3.12 -19.37 -28.33
C LEU A 480 -2.55 -19.74 -29.71
N VAL A 481 -3.25 -20.58 -30.48
CA VAL A 481 -2.90 -20.90 -31.88
C VAL A 481 -2.94 -19.63 -32.75
N GLY A 482 -3.91 -18.75 -32.53
CA GLY A 482 -4.05 -17.45 -33.20
C GLY A 482 -2.86 -16.50 -33.01
N LEU A 483 -2.03 -16.76 -32.00
CA LEU A 483 -0.88 -15.94 -31.65
C LEU A 483 0.46 -16.51 -32.17
N LEU A 484 0.46 -17.70 -32.77
CA LEU A 484 1.67 -18.28 -33.38
C LEU A 484 2.16 -17.40 -34.54
N LYS A 485 3.44 -17.04 -34.52
CA LYS A 485 4.02 -16.24 -35.61
C LYS A 485 4.18 -17.09 -36.87
N GLN A 486 3.70 -16.59 -37.99
CA GLN A 486 3.81 -17.23 -39.30
C GLN A 486 5.27 -17.53 -39.69
N ASN A 487 5.52 -18.81 -39.90
CA ASN A 487 6.70 -19.43 -40.50
C ASN A 487 6.30 -20.80 -41.05
N GLU A 488 7.13 -21.44 -41.86
CA GLU A 488 6.78 -22.69 -42.55
C GLU A 488 6.29 -23.79 -41.60
N ILE A 489 6.98 -23.99 -40.47
CA ILE A 489 6.64 -25.02 -39.47
C ILE A 489 5.32 -24.70 -38.80
N THR A 490 5.13 -23.46 -38.34
CA THR A 490 3.87 -23.03 -37.72
C THR A 490 2.71 -23.05 -38.72
N ASN A 491 2.94 -22.78 -40.00
CA ASN A 491 1.88 -22.78 -41.01
C ASN A 491 1.35 -24.20 -41.23
N GLN A 492 2.24 -25.19 -41.28
CA GLN A 492 1.86 -26.61 -41.33
C GLN A 492 1.09 -27.01 -40.07
N TYR A 493 1.57 -26.60 -38.90
CA TYR A 493 0.92 -26.87 -37.62
C TYR A 493 -0.48 -26.27 -37.53
N VAL A 494 -0.66 -25.00 -37.90
CA VAL A 494 -1.94 -24.30 -37.87
C VAL A 494 -2.97 -25.00 -38.76
N ASN A 495 -2.58 -25.44 -39.96
CA ASN A 495 -3.49 -26.16 -40.85
C ASN A 495 -3.89 -27.55 -40.32
N LEU A 496 -2.96 -28.25 -39.66
CA LEU A 496 -3.27 -29.51 -38.97
C LEU A 496 -4.19 -29.29 -37.76
N PHE A 497 -3.98 -28.21 -37.01
CA PHE A 497 -4.83 -27.85 -35.88
C PHE A 497 -6.24 -27.45 -36.35
N ALA A 498 -6.33 -26.64 -37.41
CA ALA A 498 -7.60 -26.24 -38.00
C ALA A 498 -8.43 -27.43 -38.49
N SER A 499 -7.80 -28.46 -39.08
CA SER A 499 -8.51 -29.68 -39.49
C SER A 499 -9.12 -30.40 -38.29
N ARG A 500 -8.33 -30.59 -37.22
CA ARG A 500 -8.80 -31.23 -35.97
C ARG A 500 -9.94 -30.44 -35.32
N LEU A 501 -9.81 -29.11 -35.29
CA LEU A 501 -10.83 -28.22 -34.71
C LEU A 501 -12.16 -28.32 -35.45
N LEU A 502 -12.13 -28.36 -36.78
CA LEU A 502 -13.33 -28.43 -37.63
C LEU A 502 -13.95 -29.83 -37.70
N GLU A 503 -13.19 -30.89 -37.42
CA GLU A 503 -13.66 -32.27 -37.30
C GLU A 503 -14.30 -32.54 -35.92
N ALA A 504 -13.89 -31.80 -34.88
CA ALA A 504 -14.31 -32.03 -33.50
C ALA A 504 -15.74 -31.57 -33.16
N ASN A 505 -16.45 -30.88 -34.08
CA ASN A 505 -17.78 -30.28 -33.83
C ASN A 505 -17.83 -29.50 -32.51
N VAL A 506 -16.94 -28.52 -32.36
CA VAL A 506 -16.79 -27.74 -31.12
C VAL A 506 -18.05 -26.91 -30.79
N PRO A 507 -18.35 -26.71 -29.49
CA PRO A 507 -19.49 -25.90 -29.06
C PRO A 507 -19.33 -24.40 -29.34
N ASP A 508 -20.43 -23.65 -29.20
CA ASP A 508 -20.54 -22.23 -29.55
C ASP A 508 -19.56 -21.32 -28.77
N ASP A 509 -19.12 -21.74 -27.58
CA ASP A 509 -18.13 -21.03 -26.76
C ASP A 509 -16.74 -20.93 -27.43
N PHE A 510 -16.49 -21.74 -28.45
CA PHE A 510 -15.28 -21.65 -29.27
C PHE A 510 -15.33 -20.57 -30.35
N PHE A 511 -16.51 -20.05 -30.71
CA PHE A 511 -16.66 -19.20 -31.89
C PHE A 511 -15.81 -17.94 -31.83
N ASN A 512 -15.79 -17.24 -30.69
CA ASN A 512 -14.96 -16.04 -30.52
C ASN A 512 -13.47 -16.34 -30.68
N ALA A 513 -13.02 -17.49 -30.15
CA ALA A 513 -11.64 -17.92 -30.30
C ALA A 513 -11.30 -18.33 -31.74
N MET A 514 -12.22 -18.99 -32.42
CA MET A 514 -12.08 -19.37 -33.83
C MET A 514 -12.01 -18.16 -34.75
N LEU A 515 -12.93 -17.20 -34.57
CA LEU A 515 -12.95 -15.94 -35.32
C LEU A 515 -11.64 -15.17 -35.14
N PHE A 516 -11.19 -15.03 -33.89
CA PHE A 516 -9.89 -14.43 -33.59
C PHE A 516 -8.75 -15.15 -34.32
N THR A 517 -8.63 -16.46 -34.11
CA THR A 517 -7.49 -17.23 -34.61
C THR A 517 -7.45 -17.27 -36.13
N PHE A 518 -8.58 -17.47 -36.77
CA PHE A 518 -8.64 -17.50 -38.21
C PHE A 518 -8.45 -16.12 -38.84
N SER A 519 -8.90 -15.03 -38.20
CA SER A 519 -8.59 -13.67 -38.66
C SER A 519 -7.07 -13.39 -38.68
N LYS A 520 -6.34 -13.88 -37.66
CA LYS A 520 -4.87 -13.75 -37.57
C LYS A 520 -4.13 -14.66 -38.55
N MET A 521 -4.74 -15.77 -38.93
CA MET A 521 -4.15 -16.80 -39.79
C MET A 521 -4.70 -16.84 -41.21
N ALA A 522 -5.52 -15.86 -41.61
CA ALA A 522 -6.21 -15.85 -42.90
C ALA A 522 -5.27 -16.07 -44.11
N ASN A 523 -4.05 -15.53 -44.04
CA ASN A 523 -3.06 -15.64 -45.12
C ASN A 523 -2.41 -17.03 -45.26
N ILE A 524 -2.57 -17.91 -44.27
CA ILE A 524 -1.91 -19.22 -44.22
C ILE A 524 -2.91 -20.39 -44.15
N LEU A 525 -4.19 -20.10 -43.96
CA LEU A 525 -5.25 -21.11 -43.94
C LEU A 525 -5.48 -21.66 -45.36
N LEU A 526 -5.59 -22.98 -45.48
CA LEU A 526 -6.02 -23.60 -46.72
C LEU A 526 -7.44 -23.14 -47.10
N PRO A 527 -7.76 -22.99 -48.40
CA PRO A 527 -9.06 -22.49 -48.87
C PRO A 527 -10.27 -23.25 -48.29
N VAL A 528 -10.12 -24.56 -48.06
CA VAL A 528 -11.18 -25.41 -47.48
C VAL A 528 -11.57 -25.00 -46.06
N TYR A 529 -10.61 -24.54 -45.25
CA TYR A 529 -10.87 -24.07 -43.89
C TYR A 529 -11.42 -22.65 -43.89
N PHE A 530 -10.99 -21.83 -44.86
CA PHE A 530 -11.53 -20.48 -45.06
C PHE A 530 -13.01 -20.50 -45.41
N ALA A 531 -13.47 -21.41 -46.27
CA ALA A 531 -14.89 -21.55 -46.59
C ALA A 531 -15.73 -21.87 -45.34
N LYS A 532 -15.24 -22.78 -44.49
CA LYS A 532 -15.94 -23.16 -43.26
C LYS A 532 -15.92 -22.06 -42.20
N LEU A 533 -14.89 -21.21 -42.18
CA LEU A 533 -14.90 -19.98 -41.39
C LEU A 533 -16.02 -19.03 -41.84
N MET A 534 -16.21 -18.83 -43.15
CA MET A 534 -17.28 -17.94 -43.64
C MET A 534 -18.67 -18.43 -43.22
N ASP A 535 -18.87 -19.75 -43.16
CA ASP A 535 -20.09 -20.35 -42.61
C ASP A 535 -20.26 -20.02 -41.13
N ILE A 536 -19.20 -20.14 -40.33
CA ILE A 536 -19.20 -19.78 -38.91
C ILE A 536 -19.49 -18.29 -38.73
N CYS A 537 -18.84 -17.39 -39.48
CA CYS A 537 -19.13 -15.96 -39.44
C CYS A 537 -20.59 -15.67 -39.75
N SER A 538 -21.16 -16.34 -40.76
CA SER A 538 -22.56 -16.16 -41.14
C SER A 538 -23.52 -16.61 -40.04
N GLN A 539 -23.20 -17.71 -39.35
CA GLN A 539 -23.96 -18.19 -38.19
C GLN A 539 -23.82 -17.26 -36.99
N SER A 540 -22.61 -16.77 -36.72
CA SER A 540 -22.31 -15.83 -35.64
C SER A 540 -23.00 -14.48 -35.83
N LEU A 541 -23.08 -13.95 -37.06
CA LEU A 541 -23.84 -12.75 -37.38
C LEU A 541 -25.36 -12.92 -37.16
N ALA A 542 -25.86 -14.15 -37.26
CA ALA A 542 -27.25 -14.50 -36.98
C ALA A 542 -27.51 -14.88 -35.50
N SER A 543 -26.49 -14.87 -34.65
CA SER A 543 -26.60 -15.16 -33.22
C SER A 543 -27.46 -14.12 -32.50
N ASN A 544 -28.10 -14.48 -31.39
CA ASN A 544 -28.81 -13.51 -30.54
C ASN A 544 -27.87 -12.78 -29.55
N GLU A 545 -26.61 -13.20 -29.47
CA GLU A 545 -25.60 -12.57 -28.60
C GLU A 545 -24.85 -11.46 -29.35
N GLU A 546 -24.99 -10.22 -28.87
CA GLU A 546 -24.37 -9.03 -29.46
C GLU A 546 -22.83 -9.14 -29.53
N SER A 547 -22.19 -9.73 -28.51
CA SER A 547 -20.73 -9.93 -28.49
C SER A 547 -20.25 -10.82 -29.63
N ILE A 548 -21.01 -11.87 -29.97
CA ILE A 548 -20.70 -12.79 -31.07
C ILE A 548 -20.92 -12.10 -32.41
N GLN A 549 -21.98 -11.29 -32.55
CA GLN A 549 -22.22 -10.50 -33.75
C GLN A 549 -21.11 -9.48 -33.99
N ILE A 550 -20.69 -8.75 -32.95
CA ILE A 550 -19.60 -7.77 -33.01
C ILE A 550 -18.27 -8.44 -33.41
N ASN A 551 -18.00 -9.66 -32.93
CA ASN A 551 -16.78 -10.39 -33.27
C ASN A 551 -16.77 -10.93 -34.70
N ALA A 552 -17.95 -11.23 -35.23
CA ALA A 552 -18.10 -11.76 -36.59
C ALA A 552 -18.11 -10.66 -37.66
N ALA A 553 -18.57 -9.46 -37.30
CA ALA A 553 -18.54 -8.25 -38.14
C ALA A 553 -17.12 -7.67 -38.26
#